data_AF-A0A2G6I1R4-F1
#
_entry.id   AF-A0A2G6I1R4-F1
#
_cell.length_a   1.000
_cell.length_b   1.000
_cell.length_c   1.000
_cell.angle_alpha   90.00
_cell.angle_beta   90.00
_cell.angle_gamma   90.00
#
_symmetry.space_group_name_H-M   'P 1'
#
loop_
_entity.id
_entity.type
_entity.pdbx_description
1 polymer ?
#
loop_
_entity_poly.entity_id
_entity_poly.type
_entity_poly.pdbx_seq_one_letter_code
_entity_poly.pdbx_strand_id
1 'polypeptide(L)'
;MLTCPMQEEPTVSVIIPVYNRESLLKRALDSVRGQSFRGFDIHVINDGSTDGTGELIHQYIKNHPEISIFCHTTGNRGVSAARNLGIQQSTGRYIALLDSDDEWEPRKLSRQLEYLKHNPECRLVHTGETWIRGRQKVNAPAKYRKYGGEVFLQCLPLCMIGPSTVLADRSVFEQFGLFNEEYPVCEDYDLWLRISSRMEVGLVTEDTPPARPARRSCKKGNSPESRCFSSRMPETRPDRAL
;
A
#
# COMPACT_ATOMS: atom_id res chain seq x y z
N MET A 1 32.79 14.81 7.11
CA MET A 1 31.39 14.87 7.57
C MET A 1 30.61 13.90 6.71
N LEU A 2 30.14 12.80 7.29
CA LEU A 2 29.31 11.82 6.57
C LEU A 2 27.93 12.44 6.40
N THR A 3 27.57 12.82 5.18
CA THR A 3 26.20 13.23 4.85
C THR A 3 25.31 12.00 5.01
N CYS A 4 24.42 12.03 5.99
CA CYS A 4 23.31 11.10 6.06
C CYS A 4 22.55 11.22 4.74
N PRO A 5 22.31 10.13 3.98
CA PRO A 5 21.45 10.22 2.82
C PRO A 5 20.11 10.75 3.31
N MET A 6 19.70 11.91 2.77
CA MET A 6 18.34 12.41 2.92
C MET A 6 17.43 11.24 2.53
N GLN A 7 16.66 10.71 3.48
CA GLN A 7 15.62 9.75 3.15
C GLN A 7 14.71 10.45 2.16
N GLU A 8 14.73 10.04 0.89
CA GLU A 8 13.73 10.48 -0.08
C GLU A 8 12.37 10.16 0.53
N GLU A 9 11.56 11.20 0.76
CA GLU A 9 10.22 11.01 1.29
C GLU A 9 9.47 10.07 0.33
N PRO A 10 8.76 9.06 0.85
CA PRO A 10 8.10 8.08 0.01
C PRO A 10 7.07 8.79 -0.87
N THR A 11 7.20 8.71 -2.19
CA THR A 11 6.21 9.26 -3.12
C THR A 11 5.15 8.20 -3.44
N VAL A 12 3.87 8.58 -3.34
CA VAL A 12 2.74 7.71 -3.70
C VAL A 12 2.08 8.24 -4.95
N SER A 13 1.92 7.40 -5.97
CA SER A 13 1.08 7.70 -7.11
C SER A 13 -0.26 6.99 -7.00
N VAL A 14 -1.33 7.80 -6.94
CA VAL A 14 -2.71 7.31 -6.83
C VAL A 14 -3.30 7.18 -8.22
N ILE A 15 -3.65 5.96 -8.62
CA ILE A 15 -4.18 5.65 -9.95
C ILE A 15 -5.70 5.49 -9.86
N ILE A 16 -6.44 6.33 -10.59
CA ILE A 16 -7.90 6.34 -10.62
C ILE A 16 -8.40 6.12 -12.05
N PRO A 17 -8.76 4.88 -12.44
CA PRO A 17 -9.43 4.64 -13.71
C PRO A 17 -10.88 5.13 -13.64
N VAL A 18 -11.34 5.81 -14.70
CA VAL A 18 -12.70 6.34 -14.75
C VAL A 18 -13.31 6.28 -16.15
N TYR A 19 -14.56 5.83 -16.23
CA TYR A 19 -15.37 5.84 -17.43
C TYR A 19 -16.84 6.11 -17.07
N ASN A 20 -17.38 7.24 -17.53
CA ASN A 20 -18.78 7.65 -17.30
C ASN A 20 -19.21 7.63 -15.82
N ARG A 21 -18.51 8.40 -14.98
CA ARG A 21 -18.72 8.47 -13.52
C ARG A 21 -18.85 9.92 -13.01
N GLU A 22 -19.50 10.80 -13.77
CA GLU A 22 -19.64 12.22 -13.41
C GLU A 22 -20.13 12.43 -11.97
N SER A 23 -21.12 11.63 -11.53
CA SER A 23 -21.71 11.76 -10.19
C SER A 23 -20.87 11.15 -9.06
N LEU A 24 -19.89 10.29 -9.36
CA LEU A 24 -19.13 9.52 -8.37
C LEU A 24 -17.66 9.94 -8.28
N LEU A 25 -17.05 10.41 -9.37
CA LEU A 25 -15.61 10.69 -9.37
C LEU A 25 -15.19 11.72 -8.31
N LYS A 26 -16.04 12.73 -8.06
CA LYS A 26 -15.72 13.78 -7.09
C LYS A 26 -15.49 13.25 -5.68
N ARG A 27 -16.28 12.27 -5.21
CA ARG A 27 -16.09 11.69 -3.87
C ARG A 27 -14.78 10.91 -3.77
N ALA A 28 -14.40 10.17 -4.81
CA ALA A 28 -13.14 9.45 -4.87
C ALA A 28 -11.96 10.44 -4.77
N LEU A 29 -11.95 11.49 -5.60
CA LEU A 29 -10.93 12.54 -5.56
C LEU A 29 -10.86 13.26 -4.21
N ASP A 30 -12.02 13.64 -3.66
CA ASP A 30 -12.09 14.29 -2.35
C ASP A 30 -11.54 13.40 -1.23
N SER A 31 -11.73 12.08 -1.31
CA SER A 31 -11.20 11.11 -0.33
C SER A 31 -9.67 10.98 -0.38
N VAL A 32 -9.08 11.12 -1.58
CA VAL A 32 -7.62 11.16 -1.77
C VAL A 32 -7.06 12.49 -1.27
N ARG A 33 -7.69 13.62 -1.64
CA ARG A 33 -7.32 14.94 -1.09
C ARG A 33 -7.44 14.98 0.43
N GLY A 34 -8.40 14.26 1.00
CA GLY A 34 -8.61 14.16 2.45
C GLY A 34 -7.55 13.35 3.20
N GLN A 35 -6.59 12.72 2.51
CA GLN A 35 -5.56 11.91 3.16
C GLN A 35 -4.66 12.76 4.06
N SER A 36 -4.32 12.19 5.22
CA SER A 36 -3.40 12.75 6.21
C SER A 36 -1.94 12.78 5.73
N PHE A 37 -1.56 11.84 4.87
CA PHE A 37 -0.27 11.82 4.19
C PHE A 37 -0.34 12.74 2.96
N ARG A 38 0.70 13.54 2.66
CA ARG A 38 0.68 14.57 1.60
C ARG A 38 1.66 14.35 0.44
N GLY A 39 2.58 13.40 0.54
CA GLY A 39 3.58 13.11 -0.51
C GLY A 39 3.00 12.27 -1.65
N PHE A 40 1.90 12.70 -2.24
CA PHE A 40 1.23 11.96 -3.31
C PHE A 40 0.91 12.82 -4.54
N ASP A 41 0.84 12.16 -5.70
CA ASP A 41 0.21 12.67 -6.92
C ASP A 41 -1.01 11.80 -7.28
N ILE A 42 -1.89 12.35 -8.13
CA ILE A 42 -3.09 11.66 -8.60
C ILE A 42 -3.03 11.56 -10.12
N HIS A 43 -3.14 10.35 -10.64
CA HIS A 43 -3.28 10.06 -12.06
C HIS A 43 -4.71 9.59 -12.34
N VAL A 44 -5.53 10.48 -12.89
CA VAL A 44 -6.89 10.16 -13.34
C VAL A 44 -6.83 9.70 -14.79
N ILE A 45 -7.27 8.47 -15.04
CA ILE A 45 -7.25 7.85 -16.37
C ILE A 45 -8.69 7.83 -16.89
N ASN A 46 -9.05 8.86 -17.65
CA ASN A 46 -10.37 8.98 -18.27
C ASN A 46 -10.42 8.10 -19.51
N ASP A 47 -11.05 6.95 -19.40
CA ASP A 47 -11.09 5.94 -20.46
C ASP A 47 -12.16 6.22 -21.52
N GLY A 48 -12.16 7.44 -22.04
CA GLY A 48 -13.06 7.85 -23.12
C GLY A 48 -14.49 8.14 -22.67
N SER A 49 -14.66 8.73 -21.48
CA SER A 49 -15.99 9.13 -20.99
C SER A 49 -16.69 10.08 -21.96
N THR A 50 -17.99 9.86 -22.13
CA THR A 50 -18.89 10.63 -23.00
C THR A 50 -19.91 11.46 -22.22
N ASP A 51 -19.94 11.33 -20.89
CA ASP A 51 -20.73 12.17 -19.99
C ASP A 51 -19.92 13.41 -19.53
N GLY A 52 -20.37 14.10 -18.47
CA GLY A 52 -19.66 15.25 -17.91
C GLY A 52 -18.37 14.92 -17.13
N THR A 53 -17.93 13.65 -17.08
CA THR A 53 -16.73 13.23 -16.32
C THR A 53 -15.48 14.00 -16.76
N GLY A 54 -15.28 14.19 -18.06
CA GLY A 54 -14.10 14.88 -18.58
C GLY A 54 -14.03 16.34 -18.11
N GLU A 55 -15.15 17.05 -18.22
CA GLU A 55 -15.28 18.44 -17.75
C GLU A 55 -15.08 18.54 -16.24
N LEU A 56 -15.67 17.61 -15.48
CA LEU A 56 -15.48 17.54 -14.02
C LEU A 56 -14.01 17.41 -13.64
N ILE A 57 -13.23 16.57 -14.35
CA ILE A 57 -11.80 16.39 -14.08
C ILE A 57 -11.06 17.72 -14.30
N HIS A 58 -11.28 18.38 -15.43
CA HIS A 58 -10.63 19.65 -15.74
C HIS A 58 -10.96 20.74 -14.71
N GLN A 59 -12.22 20.84 -14.30
CA GLN A 59 -12.64 21.77 -13.25
C GLN A 59 -12.00 21.44 -11.91
N TYR A 60 -11.94 20.15 -11.55
CA TYR A 60 -11.33 19.71 -10.28
C TYR A 60 -9.84 20.08 -10.24
N ILE A 61 -9.08 19.80 -11.30
CA ILE A 61 -7.66 20.16 -11.40
C ILE A 61 -7.47 21.68 -11.24
N LYS A 62 -8.28 22.48 -11.93
CA LYS A 62 -8.20 23.94 -11.85
C LYS A 62 -8.48 24.48 -10.44
N ASN A 63 -9.40 23.85 -9.72
CA ASN A 63 -9.82 24.27 -8.38
C ASN A 63 -8.88 23.80 -7.26
N HIS A 64 -7.96 22.87 -7.55
CA HIS A 64 -7.04 22.25 -6.59
C HIS A 64 -5.57 22.30 -7.04
N PRO A 65 -5.00 23.51 -7.31
CA PRO A 65 -3.63 23.67 -7.79
C PRO A 65 -2.56 23.23 -6.78
N GLU A 66 -2.94 23.05 -5.51
CA GLU A 66 -2.05 22.56 -4.44
C GLU A 66 -1.73 21.06 -4.53
N ILE A 67 -2.43 20.32 -5.40
CA ILE A 67 -2.25 18.88 -5.59
C ILE A 67 -1.78 18.63 -7.02
N SER A 68 -0.76 17.79 -7.19
CA SER A 68 -0.35 17.33 -8.51
C SER A 68 -1.37 16.31 -9.02
N ILE A 69 -2.23 16.74 -9.94
CA ILE A 69 -3.25 15.90 -10.57
C ILE A 69 -3.01 15.89 -12.08
N PHE A 70 -2.81 14.70 -12.63
CA PHE A 70 -2.62 14.45 -14.04
C PHE A 70 -3.86 13.76 -14.61
N CYS A 71 -4.35 14.24 -15.74
CA CYS A 71 -5.44 13.60 -16.48
C CYS A 71 -4.89 13.01 -17.78
N HIS A 72 -5.16 11.72 -18.00
CA HIS A 72 -4.84 11.04 -19.23
C HIS A 72 -6.14 10.52 -19.84
N THR A 73 -6.42 10.90 -21.09
CA THR A 73 -7.62 10.45 -21.79
C THR A 73 -7.28 9.36 -22.81
N THR A 74 -8.00 8.26 -22.78
CA THR A 74 -7.88 7.12 -23.72
C THR A 74 -9.18 6.89 -24.47
N GLY A 75 -9.19 5.91 -25.38
CA GLY A 75 -10.32 5.60 -26.25
C GLY A 75 -11.14 4.38 -25.80
N ASN A 76 -11.50 4.28 -24.52
CA ASN A 76 -12.26 3.18 -23.93
C ASN A 76 -11.63 1.80 -24.17
N ARG A 77 -10.46 1.58 -23.55
CA ARG A 77 -9.67 0.35 -23.63
C ARG A 77 -9.88 -0.62 -22.47
N GLY A 78 -10.78 -0.29 -21.55
CA GLY A 78 -11.10 -1.09 -20.37
C GLY A 78 -10.24 -0.74 -19.15
N VAL A 79 -10.72 -1.16 -17.98
CA VAL A 79 -10.16 -0.81 -16.67
C VAL A 79 -8.70 -1.27 -16.50
N SER A 80 -8.35 -2.45 -17.01
CA SER A 80 -6.96 -2.95 -17.00
C SER A 80 -6.02 -2.00 -17.74
N ALA A 81 -6.36 -1.62 -18.97
CA ALA A 81 -5.56 -0.71 -19.78
C ALA A 81 -5.43 0.67 -19.12
N ALA A 82 -6.52 1.15 -18.51
CA ALA A 82 -6.51 2.40 -17.75
C ALA A 82 -5.55 2.33 -16.55
N ARG A 83 -5.63 1.28 -15.71
CA ARG A 83 -4.70 1.10 -14.57
C ARG A 83 -3.26 0.96 -15.05
N ASN A 84 -3.03 0.17 -16.10
CA ASN A 84 -1.71 -0.03 -16.70
C ASN A 84 -1.10 1.29 -17.15
N LEU A 85 -1.87 2.13 -17.86
CA LEU A 85 -1.42 3.43 -18.30
C LEU A 85 -1.07 4.32 -17.10
N GLY A 86 -1.91 4.37 -16.07
CA GLY A 86 -1.60 5.15 -14.87
C GLY A 86 -0.34 4.69 -14.15
N ILE A 87 -0.12 3.38 -14.03
CA ILE A 87 1.11 2.83 -13.45
C ILE A 87 2.34 3.22 -14.30
N GLN A 88 2.22 3.21 -15.63
CA GLN A 88 3.31 3.57 -16.54
C GLN A 88 3.62 5.07 -16.59
N GLN A 89 2.60 5.93 -16.48
CA GLN A 89 2.75 7.39 -16.52
C GLN A 89 3.18 8.00 -15.19
N SER A 90 3.03 7.25 -14.10
CA SER A 90 3.38 7.70 -12.76
C SER A 90 4.85 7.45 -12.42
N THR A 91 5.36 8.22 -11.45
CA THR A 91 6.76 8.11 -10.99
C THR A 91 6.90 7.79 -9.51
N GLY A 92 5.78 7.76 -8.76
CA GLY A 92 5.78 7.42 -7.35
C GLY A 92 6.44 6.07 -7.07
N ARG A 93 7.20 5.99 -5.98
CA ARG A 93 7.78 4.73 -5.49
C ARG A 93 6.68 3.73 -5.16
N TYR A 94 5.60 4.21 -4.55
CA TYR A 94 4.45 3.39 -4.22
C TYR A 94 3.29 3.70 -5.16
N ILE A 95 2.58 2.67 -5.58
CA ILE A 95 1.36 2.75 -6.35
C ILE A 95 0.19 2.45 -5.41
N ALA A 96 -0.78 3.34 -5.37
CA ALA A 96 -2.07 3.11 -4.73
C ALA A 96 -3.15 3.10 -5.80
N LEU A 97 -4.07 2.13 -5.75
CA LEU A 97 -5.16 2.02 -6.71
C LEU A 97 -6.45 2.45 -6.03
N LEU A 98 -7.28 3.23 -6.71
CA LEU A 98 -8.60 3.63 -6.23
C LEU A 98 -9.59 3.60 -7.39
N ASP A 99 -10.64 2.79 -7.26
CA ASP A 99 -11.73 2.79 -8.23
C ASP A 99 -12.58 4.06 -8.09
N SER A 100 -13.06 4.58 -9.20
CA SER A 100 -13.73 5.90 -9.27
C SER A 100 -15.10 5.96 -8.57
N ASP A 101 -15.62 4.83 -8.12
CA ASP A 101 -16.82 4.71 -7.29
C ASP A 101 -16.54 4.33 -5.83
N ASP A 102 -15.28 4.25 -5.41
CA ASP A 102 -14.89 4.01 -4.01
C ASP A 102 -14.43 5.29 -3.29
N GLU A 103 -14.27 5.19 -1.97
CA GLU A 103 -13.75 6.25 -1.10
C GLU A 103 -12.75 5.68 -0.09
N TRP A 104 -11.71 6.44 0.22
CA TRP A 104 -10.72 6.08 1.24
C TRP A 104 -10.96 6.75 2.58
N GLU A 105 -10.67 6.00 3.65
CA GLU A 105 -10.57 6.56 5.00
C GLU A 105 -9.36 7.52 5.11
N PRO A 106 -9.44 8.63 5.88
CA PRO A 106 -8.43 9.71 5.88
C PRO A 106 -6.99 9.32 6.26
N ARG A 107 -6.81 8.15 6.89
CA ARG A 107 -5.51 7.65 7.36
C ARG A 107 -5.03 6.43 6.58
N LYS A 108 -5.65 6.06 5.46
CA LYS A 108 -5.27 4.86 4.70
C LYS A 108 -3.80 4.88 4.29
N LEU A 109 -3.37 5.92 3.57
CA LEU A 109 -2.01 5.99 3.02
C LEU A 109 -0.95 6.02 4.13
N SER A 110 -1.13 6.87 5.15
CA SER A 110 -0.18 6.99 6.26
C SER A 110 -0.01 5.67 7.02
N ARG A 111 -1.10 4.93 7.23
CA ARG A 111 -1.05 3.63 7.92
C ARG A 111 -0.41 2.53 7.08
N GLN A 112 -0.69 2.50 5.79
CA GLN A 112 -0.08 1.52 4.87
C GLN A 112 1.42 1.77 4.70
N LEU A 113 1.84 3.03 4.54
CA LEU A 113 3.26 3.40 4.49
C LEU A 113 4.00 3.07 5.78
N GLU A 114 3.38 3.35 6.94
CA GLU A 114 3.97 3.01 8.24
C GLU A 114 4.13 1.49 8.42
N TYR A 115 3.17 0.70 7.94
CA TYR A 115 3.28 -0.75 7.93
C TYR A 115 4.46 -1.22 7.08
N LEU A 116 4.58 -0.74 5.83
CA LEU A 116 5.67 -1.10 4.92
C LEU A 116 7.04 -0.69 5.47
N LYS A 117 7.11 0.45 6.17
CA LYS A 117 8.33 0.89 6.85
C LYS A 117 8.78 -0.07 7.96
N HIS A 118 7.85 -0.71 8.66
CA HIS A 118 8.15 -1.66 9.75
C HIS A 118 8.31 -3.11 9.28
N ASN A 119 7.87 -3.42 8.06
CA ASN A 119 7.91 -4.75 7.46
C ASN A 119 8.57 -4.63 6.07
N PRO A 120 9.88 -4.30 5.98
CA PRO A 120 10.55 -3.98 4.71
C PRO A 120 10.63 -5.16 3.72
N GLU A 121 10.41 -6.39 4.19
CA GLU A 121 10.23 -7.59 3.37
C GLU A 121 8.89 -7.60 2.61
N CYS A 122 7.89 -6.85 3.10
CA CYS A 122 6.60 -6.73 2.47
C CYS A 122 6.63 -5.59 1.42
N ARG A 123 6.18 -5.89 0.20
CA ARG A 123 6.13 -4.93 -0.91
C ARG A 123 4.72 -4.65 -1.41
N LEU A 124 3.71 -5.36 -0.89
CA LEU A 124 2.30 -5.12 -1.19
C LEU A 124 1.49 -5.25 0.09
N VAL A 125 0.71 -4.22 0.40
CA VAL A 125 -0.24 -4.22 1.52
C VAL A 125 -1.64 -3.92 1.04
N HIS A 126 -2.63 -4.44 1.77
CA HIS A 126 -4.03 -4.11 1.56
C HIS A 126 -4.73 -3.86 2.90
N THR A 127 -5.94 -3.30 2.84
CA THR A 127 -6.78 -3.03 4.00
C THR A 127 -8.04 -3.88 4.01
N GLY A 128 -8.75 -3.85 5.15
CA GLY A 128 -10.19 -4.10 5.15
C GLY A 128 -10.94 -3.10 4.28
N GLU A 129 -12.21 -3.40 4.01
CA GLU A 129 -13.13 -2.55 3.26
C GLU A 129 -14.48 -2.54 3.98
N THR A 130 -15.19 -1.40 3.88
CA THR A 130 -16.56 -1.27 4.39
C THR A 130 -17.50 -1.24 3.21
N TRP A 131 -18.47 -2.15 3.18
CA TRP A 131 -19.43 -2.20 2.08
C TRP A 131 -20.55 -1.21 2.33
N ILE A 132 -20.89 -0.42 1.30
CA ILE A 132 -21.96 0.56 1.35
C ILE A 132 -23.07 0.15 0.38
N ARG A 133 -24.30 0.03 0.88
CA ARG A 133 -25.50 -0.17 0.05
C ARG A 133 -26.39 1.06 0.17
N GLY A 134 -26.45 1.87 -0.87
CA GLY A 134 -27.10 3.18 -0.82
C GLY A 134 -26.34 4.13 0.11
N ARG A 135 -26.91 4.43 1.28
CA ARG A 135 -26.28 5.26 2.32
C ARG A 135 -25.95 4.50 3.61
N GLN A 136 -26.09 3.18 3.61
CA GLN A 136 -25.95 2.36 4.81
C GLN A 136 -24.71 1.47 4.71
N LYS A 137 -23.96 1.40 5.81
CA LYS A 137 -22.91 0.39 6.00
C LYS A 137 -23.55 -0.98 6.13
N VAL A 138 -23.02 -1.95 5.40
CA VAL A 138 -23.43 -3.35 5.47
C VAL A 138 -22.23 -4.23 5.80
N ASN A 139 -22.49 -5.31 6.52
CA ASN A 139 -21.44 -6.27 6.84
C ASN A 139 -21.06 -7.02 5.57
N ALA A 140 -19.75 -7.04 5.27
CA ALA A 140 -19.23 -7.91 4.24
C ALA A 140 -19.52 -9.38 4.63
N PRO A 141 -19.97 -10.24 3.69
CA PRO A 141 -20.16 -11.66 3.98
C PRO A 141 -18.86 -12.30 4.50
N ALA A 142 -18.98 -13.26 5.43
CA ALA A 142 -17.81 -13.87 6.10
C ALA A 142 -16.79 -14.49 5.13
N LYS A 143 -17.23 -14.91 3.94
CA LYS A 143 -16.35 -15.43 2.87
C LYS A 143 -15.36 -14.38 2.32
N TYR A 144 -15.62 -13.09 2.50
CA TYR A 144 -14.73 -11.98 2.11
C TYR A 144 -13.81 -11.52 3.25
N ARG A 145 -13.62 -12.38 4.28
CA ARG A 145 -12.64 -12.10 5.33
C ARG A 145 -11.27 -11.84 4.71
N LYS A 146 -10.62 -10.75 5.12
CA LYS A 146 -9.28 -10.39 4.65
C LYS A 146 -8.21 -11.12 5.46
N TYR A 147 -7.11 -11.45 4.79
CA TYR A 147 -5.94 -12.13 5.37
C TYR A 147 -4.65 -11.41 4.99
N GLY A 148 -3.57 -11.62 5.74
CA GLY A 148 -2.21 -11.20 5.39
C GLY A 148 -1.21 -12.35 5.59
N GLY A 149 0.02 -12.18 5.10
CA GLY A 149 1.06 -13.22 5.04
C GLY A 149 0.98 -14.01 3.73
N GLU A 150 1.19 -15.32 3.79
CA GLU A 150 1.01 -16.25 2.67
C GLU A 150 -0.48 -16.51 2.40
N VAL A 151 -1.09 -15.66 1.55
CA VAL A 151 -2.54 -15.66 1.30
C VAL A 151 -2.98 -16.39 0.03
N PHE A 152 -2.06 -17.02 -0.70
CA PHE A 152 -2.35 -17.63 -2.02
C PHE A 152 -3.52 -18.63 -1.97
N LEU A 153 -3.49 -19.58 -1.01
CA LEU A 153 -4.52 -20.61 -0.90
C LEU A 153 -5.89 -20.02 -0.52
N GLN A 154 -5.90 -18.93 0.24
CA GLN A 154 -7.11 -18.23 0.63
C GLN A 154 -7.64 -17.36 -0.52
N CYS A 155 -6.77 -16.87 -1.42
CA CYS A 155 -7.16 -16.16 -2.63
C CYS A 155 -7.67 -17.12 -3.73
N LEU A 156 -7.18 -18.35 -3.79
CA LEU A 156 -7.55 -19.32 -4.84
C LEU A 156 -9.06 -19.60 -5.03
N PRO A 157 -9.92 -19.62 -3.99
CA PRO A 157 -11.36 -19.78 -4.18
C PRO A 157 -12.11 -18.47 -4.50
N LEU A 158 -11.51 -17.29 -4.26
CA LEU A 158 -12.21 -16.00 -4.34
C LEU A 158 -11.22 -14.83 -4.40
N CYS A 159 -11.51 -13.83 -5.24
CA CYS A 159 -10.80 -12.54 -5.19
C CYS A 159 -11.09 -11.83 -3.86
N MET A 160 -10.12 -11.82 -2.95
CA MET A 160 -10.25 -11.21 -1.62
C MET A 160 -9.58 -9.84 -1.52
N ILE A 161 -8.76 -9.44 -2.48
CA ILE A 161 -8.04 -8.17 -2.45
C ILE A 161 -8.71 -7.26 -3.49
N GLY A 162 -9.35 -6.19 -3.02
CA GLY A 162 -9.94 -5.20 -3.92
C GLY A 162 -8.88 -4.20 -4.38
N PRO A 163 -8.90 -3.71 -5.63
CA PRO A 163 -7.93 -2.72 -6.11
C PRO A 163 -7.85 -1.50 -5.18
N SER A 164 -9.00 -0.95 -4.78
CA SER A 164 -9.09 0.21 -3.89
C SER A 164 -8.43 0.04 -2.51
N THR A 165 -8.13 -1.19 -2.07
CA THR A 165 -7.49 -1.43 -0.78
C THR A 165 -5.97 -1.45 -0.86
N VAL A 166 -5.40 -1.54 -2.06
CA VAL A 166 -3.96 -1.82 -2.28
C VAL A 166 -3.09 -0.58 -2.14
N LEU A 167 -1.90 -0.78 -1.56
CA LEU A 167 -0.70 0.04 -1.75
C LEU A 167 0.46 -0.92 -2.00
N ALA A 168 1.20 -0.73 -3.09
CA ALA A 168 2.30 -1.60 -3.47
C ALA A 168 3.54 -0.79 -3.84
N ASP A 169 4.73 -1.30 -3.52
CA ASP A 169 5.97 -0.78 -4.08
C ASP A 169 5.96 -1.04 -5.60
N ARG A 170 6.35 -0.05 -6.40
CA ARG A 170 6.34 -0.10 -7.88
C ARG A 170 7.01 -1.35 -8.42
N SER A 171 8.08 -1.79 -7.75
CA SER A 171 8.84 -2.99 -8.14
C SER A 171 7.99 -4.27 -8.17
N VAL A 172 6.82 -4.30 -7.50
CA VAL A 172 5.86 -5.41 -7.61
C VAL A 172 5.33 -5.51 -9.04
N PHE A 173 4.93 -4.40 -9.65
CA PHE A 173 4.45 -4.38 -11.03
C PHE A 173 5.56 -4.66 -12.05
N GLU A 174 6.79 -4.26 -11.74
CA GLU A 174 7.97 -4.57 -12.57
C GLU A 174 8.30 -6.07 -12.54
N GLN A 175 8.19 -6.70 -11.36
CA GLN A 175 8.50 -8.12 -11.20
C GLN A 175 7.41 -9.04 -11.71
N PHE A 176 6.14 -8.73 -11.42
CA PHE A 176 5.02 -9.63 -11.70
C PHE A 176 4.30 -9.29 -13.00
N GLY A 177 4.55 -8.12 -13.58
CA GLY A 177 3.82 -7.59 -14.71
C GLY A 177 2.57 -6.81 -14.27
N LEU A 178 1.93 -6.17 -15.25
CA LEU A 178 0.75 -5.33 -15.06
C LEU A 178 -0.56 -6.15 -15.08
N PHE A 179 -1.71 -5.47 -15.11
CA PHE A 179 -3.01 -6.11 -15.28
C PHE A 179 -3.13 -6.70 -16.69
N ASN A 180 -3.72 -7.89 -16.80
CA ASN A 180 -3.99 -8.48 -18.11
C ASN A 180 -5.17 -7.74 -18.78
N GLU A 181 -4.92 -7.11 -19.94
CA GLU A 181 -5.93 -6.37 -20.70
C GLU A 181 -6.92 -7.28 -21.45
N GLU A 182 -6.62 -8.57 -21.57
CA GLU A 182 -7.54 -9.54 -22.20
C GLU A 182 -8.69 -9.97 -21.29
N TYR A 183 -8.58 -9.74 -19.97
CA TYR A 183 -9.65 -10.07 -19.01
C TYR A 183 -10.60 -8.89 -18.83
N PRO A 184 -11.88 -9.01 -19.25
CA PRO A 184 -12.87 -7.95 -19.07
C PRO A 184 -13.37 -7.83 -17.64
N VAL A 185 -13.22 -8.89 -16.84
CA VAL A 185 -13.55 -8.98 -15.42
C VAL A 185 -12.53 -9.88 -14.73
N CYS A 186 -12.37 -9.72 -13.42
CA CYS A 186 -11.42 -10.48 -12.60
C CYS A 186 -9.95 -10.27 -13.03
N GLU A 187 -9.66 -9.14 -13.66
CA GLU A 187 -8.31 -8.71 -14.03
C GLU A 187 -7.40 -8.50 -12.81
N ASP A 188 -8.02 -8.05 -11.71
CA ASP A 188 -7.38 -7.87 -10.42
C ASP A 188 -7.06 -9.22 -9.78
N TYR A 189 -8.00 -10.17 -9.87
CA TYR A 189 -7.85 -11.51 -9.34
C TYR A 189 -6.66 -12.26 -9.94
N ASP A 190 -6.49 -12.20 -11.26
CA ASP A 190 -5.30 -12.73 -11.95
C ASP A 190 -4.01 -12.17 -11.36
N LEU A 191 -3.91 -10.85 -11.25
CA LEU A 191 -2.71 -10.18 -10.74
C LEU A 191 -2.44 -10.57 -9.28
N TRP A 192 -3.47 -10.62 -8.43
CA TRP A 192 -3.32 -11.01 -7.03
C TRP A 192 -2.90 -12.46 -6.86
N LEU A 193 -3.38 -13.39 -7.71
CA LEU A 193 -2.90 -14.78 -7.71
C LEU A 193 -1.43 -14.88 -8.13
N ARG A 194 -1.03 -14.18 -9.20
CA ARG A 194 0.37 -14.14 -9.64
C ARG A 194 1.29 -13.64 -8.53
N ILE A 195 0.91 -12.56 -7.85
CA ILE A 195 1.69 -11.96 -6.76
C ILE A 195 1.71 -12.88 -5.53
N SER A 196 0.53 -13.25 -5.00
CA SER A 196 0.42 -14.00 -3.74
C SER A 196 1.02 -15.40 -3.83
N SER A 197 1.12 -15.99 -5.03
CA SER A 197 1.79 -17.28 -5.24
C SER A 197 3.31 -17.27 -4.99
N ARG A 198 3.93 -16.08 -4.89
CA ARG A 198 5.40 -15.95 -4.76
C ARG A 198 5.86 -14.96 -3.69
N MET A 199 4.95 -14.26 -3.03
CA MET A 199 5.28 -13.23 -2.06
C MET A 199 4.15 -13.06 -1.03
N GLU A 200 4.52 -12.76 0.21
CA GLU A 200 3.57 -12.40 1.24
C GLU A 200 2.88 -11.05 0.97
N VAL A 201 1.63 -10.95 1.42
CA VAL A 201 0.82 -9.74 1.30
C VAL A 201 0.48 -9.22 2.70
N GLY A 202 0.86 -7.99 3.02
CA GLY A 202 0.57 -7.43 4.33
C GLY A 202 -0.88 -6.98 4.46
N LEU A 203 -1.48 -7.17 5.64
CA LEU A 203 -2.84 -6.70 5.95
C LEU A 203 -2.79 -5.61 7.01
N VAL A 204 -3.34 -4.44 6.70
CA VAL A 204 -3.45 -3.31 7.62
C VAL A 204 -4.89 -3.23 8.16
N THR A 205 -5.06 -3.48 9.45
CA THR A 205 -6.34 -3.46 10.18
C THR A 205 -6.39 -2.30 11.17
N GLU A 206 -7.56 -1.85 11.62
CA GLU A 206 -7.72 -0.83 12.69
C GLU A 206 -6.85 -1.09 13.93
N ASP A 207 -6.70 -2.37 14.32
CA ASP A 207 -5.90 -2.80 15.46
C ASP A 207 -4.40 -2.92 15.18
N THR A 208 -3.94 -2.67 13.95
CA THR A 208 -2.51 -2.62 13.64
C THR A 208 -1.92 -1.45 14.41
N PRO A 209 -1.12 -1.69 15.47
CA PRO A 209 -0.73 -0.62 16.38
C PRO A 209 0.14 0.40 15.64
N PRO A 210 -0.02 1.72 15.88
CA PRO A 210 0.99 2.68 15.47
C PRO A 210 2.30 2.26 16.14
N ALA A 211 3.36 2.10 15.36
CA ALA A 211 4.60 1.57 15.88
C ALA A 211 5.13 2.43 17.03
N ARG A 212 5.53 1.78 18.14
CA ARG A 212 6.40 2.43 19.12
C ARG A 212 7.80 2.47 18.49
N PRO A 213 8.54 3.58 18.63
CA PRO A 213 9.91 3.65 18.13
C PRO A 213 10.69 2.47 18.71
N ALA A 214 11.34 1.71 17.83
CA ALA A 214 12.16 0.57 18.22
C ALA A 214 13.10 1.01 19.35
N ARG A 215 12.93 0.43 20.55
CA ARG A 215 13.99 0.51 21.56
C ARG A 215 15.20 -0.09 20.87
N ARG A 216 16.25 0.71 20.66
CA ARG A 216 17.57 0.21 20.30
C ARG A 216 17.87 -0.91 21.29
N SER A 217 17.80 -2.16 20.83
CA SER A 217 18.35 -3.26 21.58
C SER A 217 19.85 -3.00 21.57
N CYS A 218 20.38 -2.51 22.69
CA CYS A 218 21.80 -2.58 22.95
C CYS A 218 22.16 -4.06 22.86
N LYS A 219 22.68 -4.48 21.71
CA LYS A 219 23.43 -5.72 21.60
C LYS A 219 24.52 -5.60 22.66
N LYS A 220 24.42 -6.40 23.73
CA LYS A 220 25.56 -6.63 24.62
C LYS A 220 26.62 -7.33 23.78
N GLY A 221 27.53 -6.54 23.22
CA GLY A 221 28.74 -7.04 22.61
C GLY A 221 29.60 -7.66 23.70
N ASN A 222 29.84 -8.95 23.58
CA ASN A 222 30.96 -9.61 24.24
C ASN A 222 32.25 -9.08 23.63
N SER A 223 33.10 -8.44 24.44
CA SER A 223 34.55 -8.50 24.29
C SER A 223 35.21 -8.27 25.66
N PRO A 224 36.32 -8.98 25.95
CA PRO A 224 36.97 -9.03 27.27
C PRO A 224 37.92 -7.84 27.47
N GLU A 225 38.53 -7.75 28.66
CA GLU A 225 39.44 -6.70 29.17
C GLU A 225 38.67 -5.56 29.87
N SER A 226 38.80 -5.33 31.18
CA SER A 226 40.02 -5.16 31.96
C SER A 226 39.81 -5.56 33.43
N ARG A 227 40.65 -6.47 33.94
CA ARG A 227 40.80 -6.71 35.39
C ARG A 227 41.62 -5.57 35.99
N CYS A 228 41.08 -4.92 37.02
CA CYS A 228 41.86 -4.09 37.94
C CYS A 228 41.29 -4.28 39.36
N PHE A 229 42.10 -4.87 40.24
CA PHE A 229 42.14 -4.81 41.73
C PHE A 229 40.80 -4.90 42.53
N SER A 230 40.64 -5.66 43.63
CA SER A 230 41.59 -6.11 44.65
C SER A 230 40.97 -7.18 45.59
N SER A 231 41.84 -7.99 46.18
CA SER A 231 41.77 -8.60 47.53
C SER A 231 40.65 -9.60 47.88
N ARG A 232 41.01 -10.89 47.95
CA ARG A 232 41.26 -11.64 49.21
C ARG A 232 41.43 -13.14 48.91
N MET A 233 42.58 -13.67 49.30
CA MET A 233 42.79 -15.08 49.68
C MET A 233 42.40 -15.21 51.17
N PRO A 234 41.94 -16.38 51.67
CA PRO A 234 42.85 -17.49 51.95
C PRO A 234 42.37 -18.89 51.56
N GLU A 235 43.35 -19.69 51.12
CA GLU A 235 43.66 -21.09 51.49
C GLU A 235 42.51 -22.03 51.92
N THR A 236 42.36 -23.18 51.24
CA THR A 236 42.79 -24.51 51.77
C THR A 236 42.38 -25.69 50.87
N ARG A 237 43.42 -26.31 50.31
CA ARG A 237 43.70 -27.76 50.20
C ARG A 237 42.93 -28.71 49.25
N PRO A 238 43.63 -29.80 48.84
CA PRO A 238 43.34 -30.59 47.65
C PRO A 238 42.66 -31.92 47.98
N ASP A 239 41.94 -32.52 47.03
CA ASP A 239 42.32 -33.84 46.48
C ASP A 239 41.30 -34.38 45.46
N ARG A 240 41.88 -35.00 44.43
CA ARG A 240 41.47 -36.20 43.68
C ARG A 240 40.03 -36.72 43.84
N ALA A 241 39.34 -36.96 42.72
CA ALA A 241 39.25 -38.28 42.08
C ALA A 241 38.08 -38.33 41.08
N LEU A 242 38.39 -38.85 39.87
CA LEU A 242 37.51 -39.46 38.85
C LEU A 242 36.32 -38.65 38.32
#